data_AF-A0A8J2PYJ4-F1
#
_entry.id   AF-A0A8J2PYJ4-F1
#
_cell.length_a   1.000
_cell.length_b   1.000
_cell.length_c   1.000
_cell.angle_alpha   90.00
_cell.angle_beta   90.00
_cell.angle_gamma   90.00
#
_symmetry.space_group_name_H-M   'P 1'
#
loop_
_entity.id
_entity.type
_entity.pdbx_description
1 polymer ?
#
loop_
_entity_poly.entity_id
_entity_poly.type
_entity_poly.pdbx_seq_one_letter_code
_entity_poly.pdbx_strand_id
1 'polypeptide(L)'
;MNKRRRSCFQKAFHWSAGLLELAFKVLKKVVCGRGTIIRIKTMDASTAGSSSAASGTSSNLTKLDRLKRLRDLHSKRNEARKLNHQEVLEEERRAKLPSNYEAKKRKADWILAEEDKKGKCKDAGEDYDRMKLLDEQADDLERLNRNRARKRNPDEGFSNYEDSTIRQHKRLVQNMKVDQAGYEEEKEKLGEETFYASRNTIVHGVHVDKEENIDRMVADLNKQIEKKQKYSRRRMHNDEADIDYINERNMKFNKKLERFYGQYTSEIKQNLERGTAI
;
A
#
# COMPACT_ATOMS: atom_id res chain seq x y z
N MET A 1 -17.70 -47.34 -3.56
CA MET A 1 -16.72 -46.47 -2.84
C MET A 1 -15.36 -46.33 -3.58
N ASN A 2 -15.32 -46.09 -4.90
CA ASN A 2 -14.01 -46.03 -5.61
C ASN A 2 -13.87 -45.00 -6.75
N LYS A 3 -14.79 -44.02 -6.88
CA LYS A 3 -14.68 -42.95 -7.90
C LYS A 3 -14.19 -41.59 -7.35
N ARG A 4 -14.41 -41.28 -6.07
CA ARG A 4 -13.96 -40.00 -5.47
C ARG A 4 -12.45 -39.97 -5.14
N ARG A 5 -11.82 -41.11 -4.85
CA ARG A 5 -10.38 -41.20 -4.54
C ARG A 5 -9.46 -40.99 -5.76
N ARG A 6 -9.90 -41.34 -6.98
CA ARG A 6 -9.12 -41.09 -8.21
C ARG A 6 -8.99 -39.61 -8.56
N SER A 7 -10.01 -38.79 -8.29
CA SER A 7 -9.98 -37.36 -8.60
C SER A 7 -9.01 -36.55 -7.72
N CYS A 8 -8.81 -36.98 -6.46
CA CYS A 8 -7.83 -36.35 -5.56
C CYS A 8 -6.39 -36.72 -5.95
N PHE A 9 -6.16 -37.96 -6.38
CA PHE A 9 -4.82 -38.40 -6.82
C PHE A 9 -4.39 -37.70 -8.12
N GLN A 10 -5.31 -37.49 -9.07
CA GLN A 10 -5.01 -36.80 -10.32
C GLN A 10 -4.78 -35.28 -10.13
N LYS A 11 -5.47 -34.65 -9.17
CA LYS A 11 -5.23 -33.23 -8.82
C LYS A 11 -3.93 -33.04 -8.02
N ALA A 12 -3.54 -33.99 -7.18
CA ALA A 12 -2.28 -33.97 -6.45
C ALA A 12 -1.06 -34.14 -7.38
N PHE A 13 -1.17 -35.00 -8.41
CA PHE A 13 -0.10 -35.16 -9.42
C PHE A 13 0.09 -33.92 -10.31
N HIS A 14 -0.97 -33.17 -10.59
CA HIS A 14 -0.87 -31.89 -11.32
C HIS A 14 -0.24 -30.77 -10.47
N TRP A 15 -0.45 -30.79 -9.15
CA TRP A 15 0.16 -29.82 -8.24
C TRP A 15 1.65 -30.10 -8.00
N SER A 16 2.07 -31.36 -7.92
CA SER A 16 3.49 -31.71 -7.75
C SER A 16 4.31 -31.47 -9.03
N ALA A 17 3.73 -31.71 -10.21
CA ALA A 17 4.37 -31.40 -11.49
C ALA A 17 4.56 -29.88 -11.70
N GLY A 18 3.59 -29.06 -11.30
CA GLY A 18 3.70 -27.60 -11.40
C GLY A 18 4.77 -26.98 -10.48
N LEU A 19 4.97 -27.57 -9.29
CA LEU A 19 6.00 -27.12 -8.33
C LEU A 19 7.42 -27.52 -8.77
N LEU A 20 7.59 -28.69 -9.40
CA LEU A 20 8.86 -29.09 -10.02
C LEU A 20 9.17 -28.26 -11.27
N GLU A 21 8.17 -27.88 -12.07
CA GLU A 21 8.37 -26.99 -13.22
C GLU A 21 8.71 -25.55 -12.80
N LEU A 22 8.13 -25.06 -11.70
CA LEU A 22 8.53 -23.77 -11.10
C LEU A 22 9.91 -23.83 -10.48
N ALA A 23 10.28 -24.92 -9.81
CA ALA A 23 11.62 -25.11 -9.27
C ALA A 23 12.68 -25.19 -10.39
N PHE A 24 12.37 -25.85 -11.51
CA PHE A 24 13.25 -25.88 -12.68
C PHE A 24 13.32 -24.51 -13.40
N LYS A 25 12.23 -23.73 -13.43
CA LYS A 25 12.21 -22.34 -13.93
C LYS A 25 12.97 -21.38 -13.02
N VAL A 26 12.92 -21.55 -11.69
CA VAL A 26 13.69 -20.75 -10.73
C VAL A 26 15.17 -21.11 -10.81
N LEU A 27 15.53 -22.39 -10.94
CA LEU A 27 16.92 -22.83 -11.07
C LEU A 27 17.53 -22.43 -12.44
N LYS A 28 16.78 -22.45 -13.54
CA LYS A 28 17.20 -21.87 -14.84
C LYS A 28 17.36 -20.35 -14.81
N LYS A 29 16.67 -19.65 -13.89
CA LYS A 29 16.74 -18.19 -13.74
C LYS A 29 17.92 -17.75 -12.87
N VAL A 30 18.41 -18.62 -11.98
CA VAL A 30 19.63 -18.41 -11.18
C VAL A 30 20.91 -18.70 -12.00
N VAL A 31 20.86 -19.65 -12.96
CA VAL A 31 22.01 -19.98 -13.83
C VAL A 31 22.06 -19.14 -15.13
N CYS A 32 21.06 -18.30 -15.38
CA CYS A 32 21.05 -17.37 -16.52
C CYS A 32 20.90 -15.91 -16.05
N GLY A 33 21.71 -15.54 -15.05
CA GLY A 33 21.98 -14.16 -14.68
C GLY A 33 22.91 -13.54 -15.72
N ARG A 34 22.30 -12.91 -16.72
CA ARG A 34 22.92 -12.20 -17.84
C ARG A 34 23.98 -11.21 -17.34
N GLY A 35 25.24 -11.57 -17.52
CA GLY A 35 26.30 -10.58 -17.74
C GLY A 35 25.92 -9.76 -18.96
N THR A 36 25.80 -8.46 -18.77
CA THR A 36 25.60 -7.50 -19.86
C THR A 36 26.92 -7.42 -20.64
N ILE A 37 27.14 -8.40 -21.51
CA ILE A 37 28.03 -8.24 -22.66
C ILE A 37 27.43 -7.08 -23.45
N ILE A 38 28.21 -6.01 -23.57
CA ILE A 38 27.88 -4.84 -24.39
C ILE A 38 27.72 -5.35 -25.82
N ARG A 39 26.46 -5.59 -26.19
CA ARG A 39 26.01 -5.80 -27.57
C ARG A 39 26.15 -4.44 -28.23
N ILE A 40 27.24 -4.27 -28.97
CA ILE A 40 27.44 -3.15 -29.89
C ILE A 40 26.18 -3.08 -30.76
N LYS A 41 25.44 -2.00 -30.60
CA LYS A 41 24.27 -1.70 -31.42
C LYS A 41 24.80 -1.29 -32.78
N THR A 42 24.77 -2.23 -33.71
CA THR A 42 24.81 -1.95 -35.15
C THR A 42 23.69 -0.97 -35.46
N MET A 43 24.05 0.24 -35.89
CA MET A 43 23.14 1.13 -36.59
C MET A 43 23.44 1.03 -38.08
N ASP A 44 22.36 0.94 -38.83
CA ASP A 44 22.29 0.64 -40.25
C ASP A 44 22.97 1.70 -41.13
N ALA A 45 23.35 1.22 -42.32
CA ALA A 45 24.01 1.94 -43.39
C ALA A 45 23.08 2.95 -44.11
N SER A 46 23.72 3.82 -44.91
CA SER A 46 23.21 4.84 -45.87
C SER A 46 22.96 6.24 -45.24
N THR A 47 23.57 7.37 -45.66
CA THR A 47 24.24 7.76 -46.92
C THR A 47 25.16 8.99 -46.71
N ALA A 48 26.29 8.98 -47.43
CA ALA A 48 27.14 10.08 -47.91
C ALA A 48 27.92 11.00 -46.94
N GLY A 49 29.24 10.92 -47.03
CA GLY A 49 30.19 11.89 -46.48
C GLY A 49 31.64 11.38 -46.53
N SER A 50 32.23 11.44 -47.72
CA SER A 50 33.61 11.04 -48.09
C SER A 50 34.70 11.32 -47.03
N SER A 51 35.50 10.30 -46.67
CA SER A 51 36.95 10.26 -46.96
C SER A 51 37.64 9.05 -46.31
N SER A 52 38.09 8.13 -47.17
CA SER A 52 39.27 7.27 -47.06
C SER A 52 39.55 6.52 -45.75
N ALA A 53 39.31 5.21 -45.79
CA ALA A 53 40.15 4.24 -45.09
C ALA A 53 41.62 4.43 -45.52
N ALA A 54 42.50 4.75 -44.56
CA ALA A 54 43.94 4.63 -44.71
C ALA A 54 44.44 3.61 -43.69
N SER A 55 44.61 2.37 -44.15
CA SER A 55 45.69 1.54 -43.64
C SER A 55 47.00 2.11 -44.21
N GLY A 56 47.97 2.42 -43.34
CA GLY A 56 49.34 2.72 -43.77
C GLY A 56 49.93 4.06 -43.30
N THR A 57 51.22 3.99 -42.95
CA THR A 57 52.21 5.07 -42.72
C THR A 57 52.13 5.90 -41.42
N SER A 58 52.80 5.39 -40.38
CA SER A 58 53.30 6.17 -39.25
C SER A 58 54.62 6.88 -39.61
N SER A 59 54.62 7.82 -40.54
CA SER A 59 55.83 8.57 -40.93
C SER A 59 55.66 10.07 -40.67
N ASN A 60 56.35 10.53 -39.63
CA ASN A 60 56.67 11.92 -39.27
C ASN A 60 55.55 12.83 -38.69
N LEU A 61 54.88 12.38 -37.63
CA LEU A 61 54.25 13.31 -36.66
C LEU A 61 55.34 14.17 -36.00
N THR A 62 55.18 15.50 -36.04
CA THR A 62 56.10 16.41 -35.36
C THR A 62 56.11 16.09 -33.86
N LYS A 63 57.22 16.37 -33.17
CA LYS A 63 57.34 16.12 -31.72
C LYS A 63 56.20 16.78 -30.94
N LEU A 64 55.71 17.92 -31.42
CA LEU A 64 54.58 18.65 -30.84
C LEU A 64 53.25 17.89 -30.98
N ASP A 65 52.98 17.26 -32.13
CA ASP A 65 51.74 16.50 -32.33
C ASP A 65 51.73 15.20 -31.51
N ARG A 66 52.90 14.58 -31.32
CA ARG A 66 53.05 13.45 -30.38
C ARG A 66 52.79 13.86 -28.93
N LEU A 67 53.27 15.04 -28.51
CA LEU A 67 53.05 15.57 -27.16
C LEU A 67 51.58 15.97 -26.93
N LYS A 68 50.92 16.58 -27.92
CA LYS A 68 49.49 16.89 -27.87
C LYS A 68 48.66 15.61 -27.73
N ARG A 69 48.91 14.60 -28.58
CA ARG A 69 48.24 13.30 -28.50
C ARG A 69 48.46 12.61 -27.15
N LEU A 70 49.66 12.72 -26.56
CA LEU A 70 49.93 12.20 -25.22
C LEU A 70 49.16 12.94 -24.12
N ARG A 71 49.06 14.27 -24.21
CA ARG A 71 48.26 15.09 -23.28
C ARG A 71 46.78 14.77 -23.38
N ASP A 72 46.26 14.54 -24.59
CA ASP A 72 44.87 14.14 -24.81
C ASP A 72 44.60 12.75 -24.24
N LEU A 73 45.54 11.80 -24.42
CA LEU A 73 45.47 10.47 -23.82
C LEU A 73 45.51 10.53 -22.28
N HIS A 74 46.36 11.39 -21.71
CA HIS A 74 46.38 11.62 -20.27
C HIS A 74 45.07 12.22 -19.76
N SER A 75 44.48 13.16 -20.50
CA SER A 75 43.20 13.79 -20.17
C SER A 75 42.07 12.75 -20.21
N LYS A 76 41.98 11.97 -21.28
CA LYS A 76 41.03 10.85 -21.41
C LYS A 76 41.21 9.79 -20.33
N ARG A 77 42.45 9.46 -19.96
CA ARG A 77 42.74 8.54 -18.83
C ARG A 77 42.26 9.12 -17.49
N ASN A 78 42.42 10.42 -17.29
CA ASN A 78 41.98 11.10 -16.07
C ASN A 78 40.46 11.19 -16.01
N GLU A 79 39.80 11.49 -17.13
CA GLU A 79 38.34 11.46 -17.29
C GLU A 79 37.80 10.07 -17.02
N ALA A 80 38.38 9.03 -17.62
CA ALA A 80 37.99 7.64 -17.37
C ALA A 80 38.12 7.26 -15.89
N ARG A 81 39.22 7.67 -15.21
CA ARG A 81 39.38 7.43 -13.78
C ARG A 81 38.32 8.16 -12.93
N LYS A 82 37.98 9.40 -13.28
CA LYS A 82 36.93 10.17 -12.58
C LYS A 82 35.55 9.56 -12.78
N LEU A 83 35.20 9.20 -14.00
CA LEU A 83 33.92 8.56 -14.33
C LEU A 83 33.77 7.21 -13.63
N ASN A 84 34.82 6.37 -13.66
CA ASN A 84 34.80 5.09 -12.95
C ASN A 84 34.63 5.29 -11.43
N HIS A 85 35.34 6.26 -10.84
CA HIS A 85 35.19 6.54 -9.42
C HIS A 85 33.78 7.06 -9.08
N GLN A 86 33.22 7.93 -9.92
CA GLN A 86 31.85 8.43 -9.76
C GLN A 86 30.83 7.30 -9.85
N GLU A 87 30.94 6.40 -10.82
CA GLU A 87 30.04 5.24 -10.98
C GLU A 87 30.13 4.31 -9.75
N VAL A 88 31.33 4.00 -9.26
CA VAL A 88 31.50 3.18 -8.03
C VAL A 88 30.80 3.83 -6.83
N LEU A 89 30.94 5.16 -6.66
CA LEU A 89 30.26 5.89 -5.59
C LEU A 89 28.73 5.92 -5.77
N GLU A 90 28.25 5.99 -7.02
CA GLU A 90 26.81 5.94 -7.31
C GLU A 90 26.22 4.55 -7.08
N GLU A 91 26.95 3.49 -7.43
CA GLU A 91 26.58 2.11 -7.12
C GLU A 91 26.54 1.86 -5.62
N GLU A 92 27.54 2.33 -4.86
CA GLU A 92 27.55 2.24 -3.40
C GLU A 92 26.38 3.04 -2.79
N ARG A 93 26.10 4.24 -3.32
CA ARG A 93 24.92 5.03 -2.92
C ARG A 93 23.62 4.26 -3.18
N ARG A 94 23.46 3.67 -4.37
CA ARG A 94 22.29 2.84 -4.73
C ARG A 94 22.16 1.61 -3.84
N ALA A 95 23.27 0.97 -3.48
CA ALA A 95 23.30 -0.19 -2.59
C ALA A 95 22.92 0.18 -1.14
N LYS A 96 23.34 1.36 -0.66
CA LYS A 96 23.02 1.85 0.69
C LYS A 96 21.58 2.35 0.83
N LEU A 97 20.93 2.71 -0.29
CA LEU A 97 19.56 3.19 -0.29
C LEU A 97 18.58 2.04 0.02
N PRO A 98 17.54 2.29 0.86
CA PRO A 98 16.49 1.32 1.08
C PRO A 98 15.78 0.96 -0.24
N SER A 99 15.43 -0.30 -0.45
CA SER A 99 14.74 -0.77 -1.67
C SER A 99 13.48 0.03 -2.05
N ASN A 100 12.78 0.61 -1.07
CA ASN A 100 11.58 1.43 -1.27
C ASN A 100 11.86 2.93 -1.52
N TYR A 101 13.11 3.35 -1.65
CA TYR A 101 13.48 4.77 -1.73
C TYR A 101 12.90 5.47 -2.96
N GLU A 102 12.99 4.86 -4.14
CA GLU A 102 12.43 5.45 -5.37
C GLU A 102 10.91 5.60 -5.30
N ALA A 103 10.23 4.65 -4.65
CA ALA A 103 8.79 4.74 -4.43
C ALA A 103 8.42 5.88 -3.46
N LYS A 104 9.21 6.08 -2.40
CA LYS A 104 9.06 7.23 -1.50
C LYS A 104 9.32 8.55 -2.22
N LYS A 105 10.40 8.63 -3.01
CA LYS A 105 10.74 9.83 -3.79
C LYS A 105 9.62 10.18 -4.77
N ARG A 106 9.16 9.22 -5.58
CA ARG A 106 8.05 9.42 -6.51
C ARG A 106 6.78 9.91 -5.80
N LYS A 107 6.50 9.40 -4.60
CA LYS A 107 5.37 9.86 -3.79
C LYS A 107 5.57 11.30 -3.31
N ALA A 108 6.77 11.67 -2.85
CA ALA A 108 7.08 13.03 -2.43
C ALA A 108 6.98 14.01 -3.61
N ASP A 109 7.55 13.66 -4.75
CA ASP A 109 7.48 14.46 -5.99
C ASP A 109 6.02 14.63 -6.44
N TRP A 110 5.19 13.58 -6.32
CA TRP A 110 3.77 13.65 -6.61
C TRP A 110 3.00 14.57 -5.65
N ILE A 111 3.30 14.52 -4.35
CA ILE A 111 2.67 15.42 -3.35
C ILE A 111 3.02 16.88 -3.65
N LEU A 112 4.30 17.17 -3.90
CA LEU A 112 4.75 18.53 -4.25
C LEU A 112 4.07 19.04 -5.53
N ALA A 113 4.02 18.21 -6.58
CA ALA A 113 3.34 18.57 -7.81
C ALA A 113 1.82 18.79 -7.60
N GLU A 114 1.18 18.03 -6.70
CA GLU A 114 -0.23 18.21 -6.36
C GLU A 114 -0.47 19.51 -5.59
N GLU A 115 0.41 19.85 -4.65
CA GLU A 115 0.40 21.13 -3.93
C GLU A 115 0.65 22.33 -4.85
N ASP A 116 1.62 22.24 -5.76
CA ASP A 116 1.90 23.27 -6.76
C ASP A 116 0.71 23.52 -7.68
N LYS A 117 0.05 22.45 -8.14
CA LYS A 117 -1.17 22.57 -8.94
C LYS A 117 -2.27 23.25 -8.13
N LYS A 118 -2.49 22.81 -6.88
CA LYS A 118 -3.48 23.43 -5.99
C LYS A 118 -3.18 24.91 -5.73
N GLY A 119 -1.91 25.28 -5.60
CA GLY A 119 -1.47 26.68 -5.51
C GLY A 119 -1.87 27.47 -6.75
N LYS A 120 -1.46 27.00 -7.94
CA LYS A 120 -1.80 27.65 -9.22
C LYS A 120 -3.31 27.81 -9.44
N CYS A 121 -4.09 26.79 -9.08
CA CYS A 121 -5.55 26.83 -9.17
C CYS A 121 -6.15 27.90 -8.22
N LYS A 122 -5.64 27.98 -6.99
CA LYS A 122 -6.05 29.02 -6.04
C LYS A 122 -5.67 30.42 -6.52
N ASP A 123 -4.47 30.59 -7.07
CA ASP A 123 -4.00 31.88 -7.60
C ASP A 123 -4.82 32.31 -8.82
N ALA A 124 -5.26 31.37 -9.65
CA ALA A 124 -6.17 31.59 -10.76
C ALA A 124 -7.65 31.79 -10.34
N GLY A 125 -7.99 31.51 -9.06
CA GLY A 125 -9.36 31.59 -8.55
C GLY A 125 -10.27 30.43 -9.00
N GLU A 126 -9.70 29.30 -9.41
CA GLU A 126 -10.42 28.14 -9.91
C GLU A 126 -10.48 26.99 -8.89
N ASP A 127 -11.58 26.21 -8.91
CA ASP A 127 -11.77 25.06 -8.03
C ASP A 127 -10.89 23.86 -8.45
N TYR A 128 -9.89 23.53 -7.62
CA TYR A 128 -8.95 22.43 -7.85
C TYR A 128 -9.62 21.08 -8.12
N ASP A 129 -10.64 20.71 -7.33
CA ASP A 129 -11.30 19.41 -7.44
C ASP A 129 -12.01 19.26 -8.80
N ARG A 130 -12.56 20.36 -9.32
CA ARG A 130 -13.22 20.39 -10.63
C ARG A 130 -12.24 20.19 -11.77
N MET A 131 -11.10 20.88 -11.75
CA MET A 131 -10.03 20.68 -12.75
C MET A 131 -9.47 19.27 -12.72
N LYS A 132 -9.24 18.73 -11.52
CA LYS A 132 -8.76 17.35 -11.35
C LYS A 132 -9.72 16.34 -11.99
N LEU A 133 -11.03 16.53 -11.80
CA LEU A 133 -12.07 15.69 -12.42
C LEU A 133 -12.09 15.80 -13.96
N LEU A 134 -11.67 16.92 -14.54
CA LEU A 134 -11.57 17.09 -16.00
C LEU A 134 -10.35 16.38 -16.60
N ASP A 135 -9.25 16.33 -15.85
CA ASP A 135 -8.00 15.67 -16.27
C ASP A 135 -8.09 14.13 -16.15
N GLU A 136 -8.93 13.61 -15.24
CA GLU A 136 -9.04 12.17 -14.97
C GLU A 136 -9.97 11.47 -15.98
N GLN A 137 -9.45 10.46 -16.69
CA GLN A 137 -10.25 9.65 -17.62
C GLN A 137 -11.26 8.77 -16.86
N ALA A 138 -12.45 8.54 -17.46
CA ALA A 138 -13.51 7.73 -16.86
C ALA A 138 -13.07 6.30 -16.52
N ASP A 139 -12.27 5.66 -17.38
CA ASP A 139 -11.77 4.30 -17.18
C ASP A 139 -10.80 4.21 -15.98
N ASP A 140 -9.97 5.24 -15.78
CA ASP A 140 -9.05 5.32 -14.64
C ASP A 140 -9.80 5.52 -13.33
N LEU A 141 -10.85 6.34 -13.33
CA LEU A 141 -11.77 6.49 -12.20
C LEU A 141 -12.46 5.17 -11.86
N GLU A 142 -12.96 4.43 -12.85
CA GLU A 142 -13.61 3.14 -12.62
C GLU A 142 -12.61 2.13 -12.03
N ARG A 143 -11.39 2.07 -12.57
CA ARG A 143 -10.31 1.22 -12.05
C ARG A 143 -9.94 1.59 -10.62
N LEU A 144 -9.81 2.88 -10.32
CA LEU A 144 -9.50 3.38 -8.98
C LEU A 144 -10.63 3.05 -7.99
N ASN A 145 -11.89 3.27 -8.39
CA ASN A 145 -13.05 2.95 -7.58
C ASN A 145 -13.15 1.45 -7.30
N ARG A 146 -12.91 0.60 -8.31
CA ARG A 146 -12.85 -0.86 -8.15
C ARG A 146 -11.73 -1.29 -7.20
N ASN A 147 -10.56 -0.66 -7.30
CA ASN A 147 -9.43 -0.94 -6.40
C ASN A 147 -9.70 -0.47 -4.96
N ARG A 148 -10.36 0.68 -4.78
CA ARG A 148 -10.80 1.18 -3.46
C ARG A 148 -11.87 0.27 -2.85
N ALA A 149 -12.84 -0.16 -3.65
CA ALA A 149 -13.90 -1.08 -3.23
C ALA A 149 -13.34 -2.42 -2.75
N ARG A 150 -12.36 -3.00 -3.46
CA ARG A 150 -11.68 -4.24 -3.05
C ARG A 150 -10.89 -4.13 -1.74
N LYS A 151 -10.38 -2.94 -1.42
CA LYS A 151 -9.64 -2.65 -0.17
C LYS A 151 -10.55 -2.24 0.99
N ARG A 152 -11.85 -2.11 0.75
CA ARG A 152 -12.81 -1.79 1.80
C ARG A 152 -12.88 -2.95 2.79
N ASN A 153 -12.91 -2.63 4.08
CA ASN A 153 -13.12 -3.59 5.15
C ASN A 153 -14.58 -3.49 5.65
N PRO A 154 -15.55 -4.13 4.98
CA PRO A 154 -16.94 -4.13 5.44
C PRO A 154 -17.09 -4.83 6.81
N ASP A 155 -18.21 -4.58 7.48
CA ASP A 155 -18.58 -5.32 8.69
C ASP A 155 -19.29 -6.61 8.27
N GLU A 156 -18.75 -7.76 8.67
CA GLU A 156 -19.27 -9.09 8.31
C GLU A 156 -20.38 -9.55 9.28
N GLY A 157 -20.64 -8.78 10.33
CA GLY A 157 -21.57 -9.12 11.39
C GLY A 157 -20.88 -9.59 12.66
N PHE A 158 -21.67 -9.79 13.71
CA PHE A 158 -21.15 -10.25 15.01
C PHE A 158 -20.95 -11.77 15.00
N SER A 159 -19.70 -12.22 15.11
CA SER A 159 -19.32 -13.64 15.29
C SER A 159 -19.10 -13.96 16.77
N ASN A 160 -18.05 -13.39 17.36
CA ASN A 160 -17.63 -13.56 18.74
C ASN A 160 -17.14 -12.20 19.31
N TYR A 161 -16.93 -12.15 20.63
CA TYR A 161 -16.41 -10.94 21.26
C TYR A 161 -14.93 -10.70 20.95
N GLU A 162 -14.14 -11.74 20.73
CA GLU A 162 -12.69 -11.65 20.45
C GLU A 162 -12.41 -10.96 19.11
N ASP A 163 -13.05 -11.39 18.03
CA ASP A 163 -12.93 -10.81 16.68
C ASP A 163 -13.38 -9.35 16.67
N SER A 164 -14.48 -9.05 17.38
CA SER A 164 -14.98 -7.69 17.52
C SER A 164 -13.97 -6.78 18.23
N THR A 165 -13.30 -7.32 19.27
CA THR A 165 -12.25 -6.63 20.03
C THR A 165 -11.00 -6.44 19.18
N ILE A 166 -10.59 -7.45 18.41
CA ILE A 166 -9.44 -7.37 17.49
C ILE A 166 -9.70 -6.31 16.41
N ARG A 167 -10.90 -6.26 15.84
CA ARG A 167 -11.28 -5.23 14.85
C ARG A 167 -11.25 -3.83 15.46
N GLN A 168 -11.78 -3.66 16.69
CA GLN A 168 -11.69 -2.40 17.42
C GLN A 168 -10.24 -2.00 17.67
N HIS A 169 -9.41 -2.91 18.18
CA HIS A 169 -8.01 -2.69 18.51
C HIS A 169 -7.21 -2.28 17.26
N LYS A 170 -7.33 -3.01 16.15
CA LYS A 170 -6.67 -2.65 14.87
C LYS A 170 -7.03 -1.24 14.41
N ARG A 171 -8.31 -0.85 14.55
CA ARG A 171 -8.77 0.50 14.21
C ARG A 171 -8.18 1.56 15.13
N LEU A 172 -8.09 1.29 16.44
CA LEU A 172 -7.50 2.22 17.41
C LEU A 172 -6.01 2.41 17.12
N VAL A 173 -5.26 1.31 16.97
CA VAL A 173 -3.82 1.33 16.63
C VAL A 173 -3.54 2.14 15.36
N GLN A 174 -4.36 1.98 14.32
CA GLN A 174 -4.21 2.75 13.08
C GLN A 174 -4.45 4.26 13.25
N ASN A 175 -5.28 4.67 14.22
CA ASN A 175 -5.60 6.07 14.47
C ASN A 175 -4.63 6.74 15.45
N MET A 176 -3.83 5.96 16.18
CA MET A 176 -2.82 6.50 17.10
C MET A 176 -1.73 7.23 16.30
N LYS A 177 -1.47 8.48 16.67
CA LYS A 177 -0.35 9.26 16.13
C LYS A 177 0.79 9.21 17.14
N VAL A 178 1.94 8.70 16.72
CA VAL A 178 3.14 8.62 17.55
C VAL A 178 3.93 9.92 17.41
N ASP A 179 4.27 10.54 18.53
CA ASP A 179 5.17 11.68 18.57
C ASP A 179 6.62 11.20 18.65
N GLN A 180 7.36 11.39 17.56
CA GLN A 180 8.73 10.91 17.44
C GLN A 180 9.71 11.71 18.32
N ALA A 181 9.47 13.01 18.52
CA ALA A 181 10.34 13.86 19.33
C ALA A 181 10.24 13.49 20.81
N GLY A 182 9.00 13.34 21.32
CA GLY A 182 8.77 12.87 22.68
C GLY A 182 9.38 11.49 22.95
N TYR A 183 9.32 10.59 21.98
CA TYR A 183 9.95 9.27 22.06
C TYR A 183 11.49 9.36 22.19
N GLU A 184 12.13 10.24 21.42
CA GLU A 184 13.59 10.42 21.47
C GLU A 184 14.04 11.06 22.80
N GLU A 185 13.32 12.07 23.29
CA GLU A 185 13.58 12.67 24.61
C GLU A 185 13.47 11.65 25.74
N GLU A 186 12.45 10.80 25.71
CA GLU A 186 12.26 9.75 26.72
C GLU A 186 13.32 8.66 26.63
N LYS A 187 13.72 8.30 25.41
CA LYS A 187 14.81 7.35 25.17
C LYS A 187 16.13 7.84 25.77
N GLU A 188 16.48 9.11 25.56
CA GLU A 188 17.68 9.70 26.15
C GLU A 188 17.63 9.77 27.67
N LYS A 189 16.47 10.10 28.25
CA LYS A 189 16.29 10.20 29.72
C LYS A 189 16.42 8.86 30.44
N LEU A 190 15.82 7.80 29.90
CA LEU A 190 15.86 6.46 30.53
C LEU A 190 17.17 5.69 30.24
N GLY A 191 17.87 6.04 29.16
CA GLY A 191 19.00 5.28 28.64
C GLY A 191 18.57 3.97 27.97
N GLU A 192 19.43 3.41 27.13
CA GLU A 192 19.04 2.29 26.25
C GLU A 192 18.66 1.00 26.99
N GLU A 193 19.34 0.68 28.11
CA GLU A 193 19.09 -0.55 28.86
C GLU A 193 17.73 -0.56 29.59
N THR A 194 17.33 0.59 30.13
CA THR A 194 16.03 0.73 30.82
C THR A 194 14.89 0.94 29.83
N PHE A 195 15.15 1.67 28.73
CA PHE A 195 14.16 1.97 27.71
C PHE A 195 13.74 0.71 26.94
N TYR A 196 14.71 -0.12 26.55
CA TYR A 196 14.46 -1.44 25.97
C TYR A 196 14.35 -2.50 27.06
N ALA A 197 13.38 -2.30 27.95
CA ALA A 197 13.13 -3.17 29.09
C ALA A 197 12.95 -4.64 28.65
N SER A 198 13.74 -5.53 29.24
CA SER A 198 13.57 -6.98 29.12
C SER A 198 12.66 -7.51 30.24
N ARG A 199 12.31 -8.79 30.21
CA ARG A 199 11.42 -9.41 31.21
C ARG A 199 11.88 -9.20 32.67
N ASN A 200 13.18 -8.99 32.90
CA ASN A 200 13.78 -8.89 34.24
C ASN A 200 14.11 -7.45 34.67
N THR A 201 13.93 -6.45 33.81
CA THR A 201 14.20 -5.04 34.16
C THR A 201 12.96 -4.44 34.82
N ILE A 202 13.12 -3.96 36.06
CA ILE A 202 12.02 -3.38 36.83
C ILE A 202 11.97 -1.87 36.55
N VAL A 203 10.99 -1.46 35.75
CA VAL A 203 10.73 -0.05 35.39
C VAL A 203 9.34 0.30 35.89
N HIS A 204 9.20 0.45 37.20
CA HIS A 204 7.91 0.79 37.83
C HIS A 204 8.09 2.08 38.65
N GLY A 205 7.19 3.05 38.43
CA GLY A 205 7.16 4.31 39.18
C GLY A 205 8.13 5.41 38.71
N VAL A 206 8.90 5.18 37.65
CA VAL A 206 9.87 6.16 37.11
C VAL A 206 9.23 7.14 36.13
N HIS A 207 8.16 6.72 35.44
CA HIS A 207 7.49 7.53 34.44
C HIS A 207 6.32 8.31 35.05
N VAL A 208 6.29 9.61 34.79
CA VAL A 208 5.16 10.50 35.10
C VAL A 208 4.68 11.09 33.77
N ASP A 209 3.44 10.77 33.40
CA ASP A 209 2.83 11.26 32.18
C ASP A 209 2.63 12.78 32.22
N LYS A 210 2.89 13.45 31.10
CA LYS A 210 2.54 14.86 30.90
C LYS A 210 1.01 15.01 30.85
N GLU A 211 0.48 16.11 31.37
CA GLU A 211 -0.98 16.39 31.36
C GLU A 211 -1.58 16.32 29.95
N GLU A 212 -0.85 16.82 28.95
CA GLU A 212 -1.26 16.74 27.53
C GLU A 212 -1.46 15.29 27.02
N ASN A 213 -0.68 14.33 27.53
CA ASN A 213 -0.84 12.92 27.16
C ASN A 213 -2.12 12.34 27.76
N ILE A 214 -2.41 12.72 29.01
CA ILE A 214 -3.61 12.32 29.73
C ILE A 214 -4.85 12.87 29.01
N ASP A 215 -4.83 14.14 28.61
CA ASP A 215 -5.93 14.75 27.87
C ASP A 215 -6.17 14.07 26.51
N ARG A 216 -5.09 13.70 25.80
CA ARG A 216 -5.19 12.92 24.56
C ARG A 216 -5.84 11.55 24.78
N MET A 217 -5.47 10.86 25.86
CA MET A 217 -6.08 9.58 26.26
C MET A 217 -7.56 9.75 26.58
N VAL A 218 -7.92 10.74 27.41
CA VAL A 218 -9.32 11.03 27.79
C VAL A 218 -10.16 11.36 26.56
N ALA A 219 -9.63 12.16 25.63
CA ALA A 219 -10.31 12.47 24.39
C ALA A 219 -10.56 11.23 23.51
N ASP A 220 -9.62 10.28 23.46
CA ASP A 220 -9.83 9.02 22.74
C ASP A 220 -10.87 8.13 23.44
N LEU A 221 -10.84 8.01 24.76
CA LEU A 221 -11.86 7.28 25.53
C LEU A 221 -13.27 7.84 25.29
N ASN A 222 -13.43 9.15 25.30
CA ASN A 222 -14.71 9.80 25.00
C ASN A 222 -15.19 9.47 23.57
N LYS A 223 -14.29 9.50 22.58
CA LYS A 223 -14.60 9.07 21.19
C LYS A 223 -15.00 7.59 21.13
N GLN A 224 -14.37 6.73 21.93
CA GLN A 224 -14.74 5.32 22.00
C GLN A 224 -16.14 5.14 22.60
N ILE A 225 -16.47 5.87 23.66
CA ILE A 225 -17.79 5.87 24.30
C ILE A 225 -18.86 6.34 23.31
N GLU A 226 -18.63 7.46 22.61
CA GLU A 226 -19.56 7.97 21.60
C GLU A 226 -19.80 6.97 20.46
N LYS A 227 -18.74 6.31 19.98
CA LYS A 227 -18.87 5.25 18.97
C LYS A 227 -19.68 4.07 19.48
N LYS A 228 -19.49 3.68 20.74
CA LYS A 228 -20.25 2.59 21.39
C LYS A 228 -21.73 2.95 21.53
N GLN A 229 -22.05 4.19 21.93
CA GLN A 229 -23.43 4.68 22.01
C GLN A 229 -24.14 4.64 20.65
N LYS A 230 -23.42 4.93 19.56
CA LYS A 230 -23.93 4.92 18.18
C LYS A 230 -23.97 3.53 17.52
N TYR A 231 -23.55 2.46 18.21
CA TYR A 231 -23.51 1.10 17.64
C TYR A 231 -24.91 0.59 17.26
N SER A 232 -25.91 0.83 18.11
CA SER A 232 -27.31 0.52 17.81
C SER A 232 -28.02 1.78 17.30
N ARG A 233 -28.30 1.82 15.99
CA ARG A 233 -29.00 2.95 15.37
C ARG A 233 -30.51 2.73 15.45
N ARG A 234 -31.26 3.73 15.93
CA ARG A 234 -32.72 3.72 15.87
C ARG A 234 -33.17 3.75 14.41
N ARG A 235 -34.06 2.83 14.03
CA ARG A 235 -34.76 2.89 12.73
C ARG A 235 -35.89 3.90 12.85
N MET A 236 -36.11 4.67 11.79
CA MET A 236 -37.21 5.64 11.72
C MET A 236 -38.55 4.89 11.87
N HIS A 237 -39.47 5.45 12.67
CA HIS A 237 -40.83 4.91 12.76
C HIS A 237 -41.59 5.30 11.49
N ASN A 238 -42.37 4.37 10.95
CA ASN A 238 -43.28 4.65 9.85
C ASN A 238 -44.69 4.60 10.43
N ASP A 239 -45.38 5.74 10.43
CA ASP A 239 -46.71 5.89 11.05
C ASP A 239 -47.81 5.25 10.20
N GLU A 240 -47.54 4.97 8.91
CA GLU A 240 -48.46 4.30 7.98
C GLU A 240 -48.46 2.77 8.10
N ALA A 241 -47.52 2.20 8.86
CA ALA A 241 -47.43 0.75 8.99
C ALA A 241 -48.52 0.21 9.93
N ASP A 242 -49.15 -0.92 9.55
CA ASP A 242 -50.15 -1.59 10.39
C ASP A 242 -49.60 -1.90 11.78
N ILE A 243 -50.29 -1.39 12.80
CA ILE A 243 -49.85 -1.47 14.20
C ILE A 243 -50.36 -2.77 14.80
N ASP A 244 -49.47 -3.76 14.94
CA ASP A 244 -49.75 -5.06 15.56
C ASP A 244 -49.52 -5.08 17.09
N TYR A 245 -49.29 -3.91 17.72
CA TYR A 245 -48.87 -3.81 19.11
C TYR A 245 -49.62 -2.72 19.89
N ILE A 246 -49.79 -2.95 21.20
CA ILE A 246 -50.43 -1.99 22.12
C ILE A 246 -49.37 -1.12 22.84
N ASN A 247 -48.17 -1.65 23.10
CA ASN A 247 -47.10 -0.93 23.83
C ASN A 247 -45.71 -1.14 23.19
N GLU A 248 -44.72 -0.32 23.57
CA GLU A 248 -43.37 -0.38 22.96
C GLU A 248 -42.64 -1.71 23.25
N ARG A 249 -42.89 -2.33 24.41
CA ARG A 249 -42.30 -3.64 24.74
C ARG A 249 -42.84 -4.73 23.84
N ASN A 250 -44.15 -4.71 23.58
CA ASN A 250 -44.85 -5.61 22.67
C ASN A 250 -44.36 -5.41 21.23
N MET A 251 -44.21 -4.15 20.77
CA MET A 251 -43.60 -3.86 19.46
C MET A 251 -42.21 -4.50 19.31
N LYS A 252 -41.35 -4.40 20.33
CA LYS A 252 -40.01 -5.01 20.29
C LYS A 252 -40.07 -6.54 20.32
N PHE A 253 -41.06 -7.10 21.00
CA PHE A 253 -41.31 -8.55 21.04
C PHE A 253 -41.83 -9.07 19.69
N ASN A 254 -42.83 -8.44 19.09
CA ASN A 254 -43.32 -8.75 17.74
C ASN A 254 -42.19 -8.62 16.70
N LYS A 255 -41.39 -7.55 16.77
CA LYS A 255 -40.18 -7.40 15.93
C LYS A 255 -39.13 -8.49 16.16
N LYS A 256 -39.07 -9.10 17.35
CA LYS A 256 -38.20 -10.26 17.61
C LYS A 256 -38.80 -11.48 16.93
N LEU A 257 -40.10 -11.74 17.11
CA LEU A 257 -40.80 -12.86 16.47
C LEU A 257 -40.67 -12.80 14.94
N GLU A 258 -40.88 -11.64 14.33
CA GLU A 258 -40.78 -11.48 12.87
C GLU A 258 -39.39 -11.83 12.33
N ARG A 259 -38.31 -11.56 13.09
CA ARG A 259 -36.94 -11.93 12.67
C ARG A 259 -36.71 -13.44 12.64
N PHE A 260 -37.32 -14.18 13.55
CA PHE A 260 -37.12 -15.63 13.67
C PHE A 260 -38.14 -16.43 12.88
N TYR A 261 -39.41 -16.03 12.93
CA TYR A 261 -40.54 -16.78 12.37
C TYR A 261 -41.08 -16.19 11.08
N GLY A 262 -40.83 -14.92 10.77
CA GLY A 262 -41.41 -14.25 9.59
C GLY A 262 -41.06 -14.95 8.26
N GLN A 263 -39.90 -15.59 8.17
CA GLN A 263 -39.54 -16.41 7.00
C GLN A 263 -40.40 -17.67 6.86
N TYR A 264 -40.85 -18.26 7.97
CA TYR A 264 -41.65 -19.49 7.98
C TYR A 264 -43.15 -19.21 7.96
N THR A 265 -43.59 -18.05 8.45
CA THR A 265 -45.00 -17.65 8.55
C THR A 265 -45.43 -16.71 7.43
N SER A 266 -44.60 -16.48 6.41
CA SER A 266 -44.89 -15.56 5.30
C SER A 266 -46.15 -15.94 4.53
N GLU A 267 -46.39 -17.24 4.33
CA GLU A 267 -47.58 -17.75 3.64
C GLU A 267 -48.86 -17.49 4.46
N ILE A 268 -48.81 -17.76 5.76
CA ILE A 268 -49.92 -17.50 6.69
C ILE A 268 -50.26 -16.00 6.69
N LYS A 269 -49.23 -15.14 6.73
CA LYS A 269 -49.39 -13.68 6.70
C LYS A 269 -50.07 -13.21 5.41
N GLN A 270 -49.62 -13.72 4.26
CA GLN A 270 -50.26 -13.41 2.97
C GLN A 270 -51.71 -13.90 2.90
N ASN A 271 -52.03 -15.07 3.47
CA ASN A 271 -53.40 -15.59 3.49
C ASN A 271 -54.32 -14.72 4.36
N LEU A 272 -53.81 -14.18 5.48
CA LEU A 272 -54.54 -13.22 6.31
C LEU A 272 -54.78 -11.89 5.58
N GLU A 273 -53.77 -11.37 4.89
CA GLU A 273 -53.87 -10.15 4.05
C GLU A 273 -54.84 -10.35 2.86
N ARG A 274 -54.95 -11.59 2.34
CA ARG A 274 -55.90 -11.97 1.28
C ARG A 274 -57.30 -12.34 1.79
N GLY A 275 -57.55 -12.28 3.10
CA GLY A 275 -58.87 -12.51 3.68
C GLY A 275 -59.23 -13.97 3.96
N THR A 276 -58.26 -14.81 4.35
CA THR A 276 -58.43 -16.23 4.74
C THR A 276 -59.11 -17.11 3.70
N ALA A 277 -59.21 -16.64 2.46
CA ALA A 277 -59.59 -17.45 1.32
C ALA A 277 -58.39 -18.31 0.94
N ILE A 278 -58.48 -19.61 1.24
CA ILE A 278 -57.65 -20.65 0.59
C ILE A 278 -58.08 -20.74 -0.87
#